data_AF-V8NH47-F1
#
_entry.id   AF-V8NH47-F1
#
_cell.length_a   1.000
_cell.length_b   1.000
_cell.length_c   1.000
_cell.angle_alpha   90.00
_cell.angle_beta   90.00
_cell.angle_gamma   90.00
#
_symmetry.space_group_name_H-M   'P 1'
#
loop_
_entity.id
_entity.type
_entity.pdbx_description
1 polymer ?
#
loop_
_entity_poly.entity_id
_entity_poly.type
_entity_poly.pdbx_seq_one_letter_code
_entity_poly.pdbx_strand_id
1 'polypeptide(L)'
;MGACLSPSYDGSQVIMDESCCTVSRIDTFHDGIVFSNRPVELYEKVTLKILHDDQKWHGGLRVGFTWKDPRLQSGNLPPFACPNLVLRGKTCASVLPDDYLAEGTTISFWVDSRGCVFCSTSLEAEGSILFKGVSVKSPLWAVVDVYGRTKEVQLLDSTCSGFQEREEESTVEDCMVCFASEASTMMFPCHHTGFCSSCSLKIFKTSGRCPLCREKVTKILRISLLAENEGLPSELGKPEGIHSLW
;
A
#
# COMPACT_ATOMS: atom_id res chain seq x y z
N MET A 1 -3.21 16.30 7.40
CA MET A 1 -3.24 14.83 7.51
C MET A 1 -2.85 14.27 6.16
N GLY A 2 -1.82 13.45 6.11
CA GLY A 2 -1.33 12.83 4.88
C GLY A 2 -2.35 11.92 4.22
N ALA A 3 -2.22 11.71 2.92
CA ALA A 3 -3.03 10.72 2.21
C ALA A 3 -2.52 9.30 2.54
N CYS A 4 -3.43 8.43 2.99
CA CYS A 4 -3.23 6.98 3.06
C CYS A 4 -4.39 6.28 2.35
N LEU A 5 -4.40 4.94 2.30
CA LEU A 5 -5.44 4.16 1.65
C LEU A 5 -6.57 3.85 2.64
N SER A 6 -7.79 3.71 2.14
CA SER A 6 -8.98 3.47 2.96
C SER A 6 -9.12 1.97 3.29
N PRO A 7 -9.03 1.57 4.57
CA PRO A 7 -9.18 0.16 4.96
C PRO A 7 -10.65 -0.27 5.11
N SER A 8 -11.61 0.67 4.98
CA SER A 8 -13.03 0.41 5.19
C SER A 8 -13.77 -0.07 3.94
N TYR A 9 -13.16 0.08 2.76
CA TYR A 9 -13.77 -0.27 1.48
C TYR A 9 -12.68 -0.65 0.47
N ASP A 10 -12.16 -1.86 0.57
CA ASP A 10 -11.09 -2.42 -0.24
C ASP A 10 -11.45 -3.79 -0.81
N GLY A 11 -10.65 -4.24 -1.79
CA GLY A 11 -10.81 -5.52 -2.44
C GLY A 11 -10.45 -6.68 -1.52
N SER A 12 -11.11 -7.84 -1.69
CA SER A 12 -10.94 -8.99 -0.80
C SER A 12 -9.55 -9.64 -0.82
N GLN A 13 -8.69 -9.24 -1.77
CA GLN A 13 -7.34 -9.78 -1.97
C GLN A 13 -6.25 -8.78 -1.57
N VAL A 14 -6.64 -7.70 -0.90
CA VAL A 14 -5.76 -6.63 -0.42
C VAL A 14 -5.34 -6.89 1.03
N ILE A 15 -4.04 -6.80 1.27
CA ILE A 15 -3.46 -6.63 2.61
C ILE A 15 -2.85 -5.23 2.66
N MET A 16 -3.15 -4.48 3.72
CA MET A 16 -2.56 -3.18 4.00
C MET A 16 -1.61 -3.27 5.19
N ASP A 17 -0.55 -2.46 5.18
CA ASP A 17 0.28 -2.22 6.36
C ASP A 17 -0.45 -1.34 7.41
N GLU A 18 0.15 -1.16 8.58
CA GLU A 18 -0.45 -0.40 9.68
C GLU A 18 -0.68 1.06 9.33
N SER A 19 0.22 1.63 8.51
CA SER A 19 0.10 3.00 8.03
C SER A 19 -1.00 3.17 6.97
N CYS A 20 -1.56 2.06 6.48
CA CYS A 20 -2.43 2.00 5.31
C CYS A 20 -1.81 2.67 4.07
N CYS A 21 -0.49 2.78 3.99
CA CYS A 21 0.21 3.34 2.84
C CYS A 21 0.67 2.24 1.90
N THR A 22 0.95 1.03 2.40
CA THR A 22 1.39 -0.11 1.58
C THR A 22 0.23 -1.05 1.35
N VAL A 23 0.04 -1.45 0.09
CA VAL A 23 -0.93 -2.48 -0.32
C VAL A 23 -0.20 -3.59 -1.06
N SER A 24 -0.39 -4.80 -0.57
CA SER A 24 0.11 -6.03 -1.19
C SER A 24 -1.05 -6.96 -1.51
N ARG A 25 -0.96 -7.65 -2.65
CA ARG A 25 -1.93 -8.67 -3.06
C ARG A 25 -1.48 -10.04 -2.55
N ILE A 26 -2.44 -10.83 -2.04
CA ILE A 26 -2.18 -12.13 -1.41
C ILE A 26 -1.59 -13.15 -2.41
N ASP A 27 -2.40 -13.70 -3.32
CA ASP A 27 -1.95 -14.75 -4.25
C ASP A 27 -2.89 -14.95 -5.46
N THR A 28 -3.67 -13.94 -5.82
CA THR A 28 -4.60 -13.99 -6.98
C THR A 28 -4.22 -12.91 -8.00
N PHE A 29 -5.09 -12.59 -8.95
CA PHE A 29 -4.89 -11.52 -9.93
C PHE A 29 -6.07 -10.52 -9.97
N HIS A 30 -7.02 -10.60 -9.05
CA HIS A 30 -8.24 -9.79 -9.03
C HIS A 30 -8.58 -9.36 -7.60
N ASP A 31 -9.62 -8.53 -7.44
CA ASP A 31 -10.05 -7.96 -6.15
C ASP A 31 -8.94 -7.14 -5.44
N GLY A 32 -8.14 -6.40 -6.22
CA GLY A 32 -7.04 -5.56 -5.74
C GLY A 32 -7.39 -4.06 -5.62
N ILE A 33 -8.67 -3.71 -5.67
CA ILE A 33 -9.13 -2.31 -5.71
C ILE A 33 -9.01 -1.66 -4.33
N VAL A 34 -8.37 -0.50 -4.28
CA VAL A 34 -8.24 0.34 -3.09
C VAL A 34 -8.50 1.81 -3.44
N PHE A 35 -8.80 2.61 -2.41
CA PHE A 35 -9.11 4.03 -2.57
C PHE A 35 -8.27 4.87 -1.61
N SER A 36 -8.07 6.16 -1.92
CA SER A 36 -7.55 7.10 -0.92
C SER A 36 -8.52 7.23 0.26
N ASN A 37 -7.98 7.48 1.46
CA ASN A 37 -8.76 7.70 2.69
C ASN A 37 -9.45 9.07 2.73
N ARG A 38 -8.98 10.02 1.92
CA ARG A 38 -9.51 11.37 1.79
C ARG A 38 -9.70 11.78 0.32
N PRO A 39 -10.49 12.84 0.08
CA PRO A 39 -10.49 13.49 -1.20
C PRO A 39 -9.10 14.01 -1.59
N VAL A 40 -8.79 13.94 -2.88
CA VAL A 40 -7.59 14.44 -3.55
C VAL A 40 -7.96 15.73 -4.27
N GLU A 41 -7.14 16.76 -4.10
CA GLU A 41 -7.32 18.06 -4.75
C GLU A 41 -6.94 18.01 -6.24
N LEU A 42 -7.46 18.96 -7.03
CA LEU A 42 -7.01 19.10 -8.42
C LEU A 42 -5.51 19.42 -8.44
N TYR A 43 -4.81 18.84 -9.41
CA TYR A 43 -3.35 18.94 -9.57
C TYR A 43 -2.52 18.34 -8.43
N GLU A 44 -3.15 17.77 -7.39
CA GLU A 44 -2.45 17.02 -6.36
C GLU A 44 -1.91 15.71 -6.95
N LYS A 45 -0.60 15.48 -6.82
CA LYS A 45 0.07 14.28 -7.29
C LYS A 45 -0.09 13.14 -6.30
N VAL A 46 -0.93 12.17 -6.64
CA VAL A 46 -1.01 10.90 -5.93
C VAL A 46 0.17 10.06 -6.40
N THR A 47 1.10 9.75 -5.49
CA THR A 47 2.37 9.12 -5.85
C THR A 47 2.45 7.71 -5.27
N LEU A 48 2.78 6.73 -6.10
CA LEU A 48 2.91 5.32 -5.76
C LEU A 48 4.33 4.86 -6.06
N LYS A 49 4.92 4.06 -5.16
CA LYS A 49 6.14 3.29 -5.43
C LYS A 49 5.76 1.83 -5.65
N ILE A 50 6.24 1.22 -6.73
CA ILE A 50 6.11 -0.21 -6.94
C ILE A 50 7.16 -0.92 -6.08
N LEU A 51 6.71 -1.71 -5.11
CA LEU A 51 7.60 -2.43 -4.21
C LEU A 51 7.91 -3.83 -4.71
N HIS A 52 6.95 -4.48 -5.34
CA HIS A 52 7.14 -5.83 -5.84
C HIS A 52 6.28 -6.13 -7.06
N ASP A 53 6.85 -6.90 -7.98
CA ASP A 53 6.16 -7.46 -9.13
C ASP A 53 6.24 -9.00 -9.18
N ASP A 54 5.26 -9.61 -9.85
CA ASP A 54 5.14 -11.05 -10.03
C ASP A 54 4.95 -11.34 -11.53
N GLN A 55 6.04 -11.78 -12.15
CA GLN A 55 6.14 -12.07 -13.58
C GLN A 55 5.29 -13.27 -14.02
N LYS A 56 4.68 -14.01 -13.09
CA LYS A 56 3.74 -15.10 -13.41
C LYS A 56 2.42 -14.59 -13.99
N TRP A 57 2.09 -13.32 -13.77
CA TRP A 57 0.81 -12.73 -14.17
C TRP A 57 0.97 -11.78 -15.36
N HIS A 58 -0.10 -11.64 -16.14
CA HIS A 58 -0.15 -10.69 -17.25
C HIS A 58 -1.07 -9.50 -16.94
N GLY A 59 -0.74 -8.34 -17.52
CA GLY A 59 -1.43 -7.07 -17.37
C GLY A 59 -0.86 -6.19 -16.25
N GLY A 60 -1.33 -4.94 -16.18
CA GLY A 60 -0.69 -3.89 -15.40
C GLY A 60 -1.56 -3.25 -14.33
N LEU A 61 -0.91 -2.48 -13.46
CA LEU A 61 -1.52 -1.61 -12.45
C LEU A 61 -2.53 -0.66 -13.11
N ARG A 62 -3.68 -0.43 -12.46
CA ARG A 62 -4.63 0.59 -12.91
C ARG A 62 -4.75 1.69 -11.88
N VAL A 63 -4.88 2.91 -12.37
CA VAL A 63 -5.08 4.10 -11.56
C VAL A 63 -6.23 4.92 -12.10
N GLY A 64 -6.84 5.73 -11.23
CA GLY A 64 -7.90 6.62 -11.63
C GLY A 64 -8.51 7.39 -10.48
N PHE A 65 -9.72 7.88 -10.72
CA PHE A 65 -10.46 8.70 -9.77
C PHE A 65 -11.92 8.29 -9.72
N THR A 66 -12.49 8.37 -8.52
CA THR A 66 -13.92 8.22 -8.27
C THR A 66 -14.45 9.49 -7.62
N TRP A 67 -15.66 9.90 -8.01
CA TRP A 67 -16.40 10.98 -7.35
C TRP A 67 -17.55 10.43 -6.50
N LYS A 68 -17.31 9.23 -5.93
CA LYS A 68 -18.18 8.56 -4.98
C LYS A 68 -17.37 8.25 -3.72
N ASP A 69 -17.77 8.82 -2.59
CA ASP A 69 -17.08 8.68 -1.31
C ASP A 69 -17.00 7.19 -0.89
N PRO A 70 -15.79 6.60 -0.83
CA PRO A 70 -15.60 5.20 -0.43
C PRO A 70 -16.17 4.88 0.96
N ARG A 71 -16.18 5.85 1.87
CA ARG A 71 -16.61 5.66 3.28
C ARG A 71 -18.13 5.53 3.41
N LEU A 72 -18.88 6.00 2.41
CA LEU A 72 -20.33 5.94 2.37
C LEU A 72 -20.84 4.72 1.58
N GLN A 73 -19.95 3.89 1.05
CA GLN A 73 -20.33 2.74 0.25
C GLN A 73 -20.54 1.50 1.11
N SER A 74 -21.51 0.68 0.70
CA SER A 74 -21.79 -0.63 1.28
C SER A 74 -21.91 -1.67 0.16
N GLY A 75 -21.57 -2.91 0.48
CA GLY A 75 -21.56 -4.03 -0.47
C GLY A 75 -20.18 -4.33 -1.08
N ASN A 76 -20.09 -5.41 -1.87
CA ASN A 76 -18.80 -5.88 -2.37
C ASN A 76 -18.30 -5.06 -3.58
N LEU A 77 -17.00 -4.78 -3.59
CA LEU A 77 -16.31 -4.29 -4.77
C LEU A 77 -16.36 -5.33 -5.90
N PRO A 78 -16.35 -4.88 -7.17
CA PRO A 78 -16.17 -5.80 -8.27
C PRO A 78 -14.71 -6.31 -8.32
N PRO A 79 -14.45 -7.41 -9.05
CA PRO A 79 -13.11 -7.99 -9.15
C PRO A 79 -12.08 -7.10 -9.86
N PHE A 80 -12.51 -6.15 -10.69
CA PHE A 80 -11.62 -5.28 -11.46
C PHE A 80 -12.12 -3.83 -11.49
N ALA A 81 -11.19 -2.87 -11.49
CA ALA A 81 -11.56 -1.48 -11.74
C ALA A 81 -12.09 -1.30 -13.17
N CYS A 82 -11.38 -1.88 -14.15
CA CYS A 82 -11.75 -1.89 -15.55
C CYS A 82 -12.14 -3.31 -16.01
N PRO A 83 -13.30 -3.51 -16.65
CA PRO A 83 -14.34 -2.52 -16.91
C PRO A 83 -15.34 -2.37 -15.74
N ASN A 84 -15.33 -3.26 -14.75
CA ASN A 84 -16.49 -3.46 -13.86
C ASN A 84 -16.81 -2.25 -12.97
N LEU A 85 -15.82 -1.64 -12.31
CA LEU A 85 -16.07 -0.46 -11.48
C LEU A 85 -16.42 0.76 -12.33
N VAL A 86 -15.71 0.96 -13.45
CA VAL A 86 -16.00 2.04 -14.41
C VAL A 86 -17.43 1.94 -14.96
N LEU A 87 -17.90 0.74 -15.29
CA LEU A 87 -19.27 0.50 -15.80
C LEU A 87 -20.36 0.76 -14.76
N ARG A 88 -20.06 0.68 -13.45
CA ARG A 88 -21.00 1.09 -12.38
C ARG A 88 -21.23 2.60 -12.37
N GLY A 89 -20.43 3.36 -13.11
CA GLY A 89 -20.50 4.81 -13.18
C GLY A 89 -19.88 5.48 -11.96
N LYS A 90 -19.57 6.77 -12.10
CA LYS A 90 -18.92 7.62 -11.09
C LYS A 90 -17.44 7.32 -10.81
N THR A 91 -16.81 6.45 -11.61
CA THR A 91 -15.38 6.14 -11.55
C THR A 91 -14.81 6.11 -12.97
N CYS A 92 -13.60 6.65 -13.13
CA CYS A 92 -12.80 6.49 -14.34
C CYS A 92 -11.42 5.97 -13.94
N ALA A 93 -10.95 4.91 -14.61
CA ALA A 93 -9.64 4.33 -14.38
C ALA A 93 -9.05 3.84 -15.70
N SER A 94 -7.72 3.74 -15.77
CA SER A 94 -7.00 3.19 -16.91
C SER A 94 -5.83 2.34 -16.44
N VAL A 95 -5.45 1.37 -17.27
CA VAL A 95 -4.20 0.62 -17.12
C VAL A 95 -3.03 1.57 -17.39
N LEU A 96 -1.99 1.47 -16.56
CA LEU A 96 -0.74 2.18 -16.77
C LEU A 96 0.10 1.50 -17.86
N PRO A 97 0.91 2.26 -18.62
CA PRO A 97 1.85 1.69 -19.59
C PRO A 97 2.79 0.67 -18.93
N ASP A 98 3.11 -0.42 -19.62
CA ASP A 98 3.96 -1.49 -19.08
C ASP A 98 5.36 -1.02 -18.70
N ASP A 99 5.88 -0.02 -19.42
CA ASP A 99 7.19 0.60 -19.19
C ASP A 99 7.28 1.31 -17.84
N TYR A 100 6.14 1.62 -17.20
CA TYR A 100 6.10 2.28 -15.89
C TYR A 100 6.15 1.26 -14.74
N LEU A 101 6.04 -0.03 -15.02
CA LEU A 101 5.70 -1.06 -14.02
C LEU A 101 6.89 -1.85 -13.48
N ALA A 102 8.12 -1.35 -13.62
CA ALA A 102 9.29 -1.99 -13.04
C ALA A 102 9.34 -1.81 -11.50
N GLU A 103 9.81 -2.82 -10.78
CA GLU A 103 10.05 -2.74 -9.34
C GLU A 103 10.97 -1.56 -9.00
N GLY A 104 10.64 -0.83 -7.93
CA GLY A 104 11.33 0.39 -7.51
C GLY A 104 10.89 1.67 -8.23
N THR A 105 10.08 1.57 -9.30
CA THR A 105 9.59 2.77 -10.02
C THR A 105 8.61 3.55 -9.17
N THR A 106 8.78 4.88 -9.15
CA THR A 106 7.83 5.81 -8.55
C THR A 106 6.98 6.42 -9.66
N ILE A 107 5.66 6.31 -9.52
CA ILE A 107 4.66 6.81 -10.45
C ILE A 107 3.83 7.87 -9.74
N SER A 108 3.61 9.02 -10.38
CA SER A 108 2.66 10.03 -9.91
C SER A 108 1.54 10.20 -10.91
N PHE A 109 0.30 10.28 -10.44
CA PHE A 109 -0.85 10.62 -11.26
C PHE A 109 -1.70 11.71 -10.61
N TRP A 110 -2.29 12.57 -11.43
CA TRP A 110 -3.11 13.71 -10.99
C TRP A 110 -4.15 14.06 -12.04
N VAL A 111 -5.12 14.88 -11.65
CA VAL A 111 -6.21 15.34 -12.52
C VAL A 111 -6.23 16.86 -12.57
N ASP A 112 -6.40 17.41 -13.77
CA ASP A 112 -6.54 18.86 -13.97
C ASP A 112 -8.00 19.34 -13.85
N SER A 113 -8.22 20.65 -13.91
CA SER A 113 -9.57 21.24 -13.87
C SER A 113 -10.44 20.93 -15.09
N ARG A 114 -9.87 20.33 -16.14
CA ARG A 114 -10.59 19.89 -17.35
C ARG A 114 -11.00 18.42 -17.26
N GLY A 115 -10.65 17.72 -16.18
CA GLY A 115 -10.90 16.29 -16.03
C GLY A 115 -9.97 15.42 -16.88
N CYS A 116 -8.81 15.95 -17.28
CA CYS A 116 -7.72 15.19 -17.89
C CYS A 116 -6.84 14.61 -16.78
N VAL A 117 -6.57 13.31 -16.86
CA VAL A 117 -5.69 12.59 -15.94
C VAL A 117 -4.32 12.47 -16.58
N PHE A 118 -3.30 12.86 -15.82
CA PHE A 118 -1.91 12.80 -16.20
C PHE A 118 -1.18 11.75 -15.36
N CYS A 119 -0.10 11.21 -15.91
CA CYS A 119 0.78 10.27 -15.23
C CYS A 119 2.24 10.61 -15.57
N SER A 120 3.13 10.46 -14.60
CA SER A 120 4.58 10.59 -14.79
C SER A 120 5.31 9.52 -14.00
N THR A 121 6.54 9.19 -14.39
CA THR A 121 7.43 8.34 -13.59
C THR A 121 8.58 9.18 -13.02
N SER A 122 9.39 8.60 -12.13
CA SER A 122 10.65 9.21 -11.68
C SER A 122 11.66 9.43 -12.82
N LEU A 123 11.53 8.71 -13.93
CA LEU A 123 12.40 8.83 -15.11
C LEU A 123 11.90 9.90 -16.09
N GLU A 124 10.59 10.10 -16.17
CA GLU A 124 9.93 11.07 -17.07
C GLU A 124 9.27 12.18 -16.24
N ALA A 125 10.02 13.23 -15.92
CA ALA A 125 9.54 14.32 -15.06
C ALA A 125 8.33 15.08 -15.65
N GLU A 126 8.19 15.13 -16.97
CA GLU A 126 7.03 15.70 -17.65
C GLU A 126 5.91 14.66 -17.75
N GLY A 127 4.75 14.98 -17.18
CA GLY A 127 3.59 14.08 -17.19
C GLY A 127 2.94 13.97 -18.56
N SER A 128 2.57 12.74 -18.95
CA SER A 128 1.79 12.44 -20.15
C SER A 128 0.31 12.29 -19.81
N ILE A 129 -0.58 12.56 -20.78
CA ILE A 129 -2.03 12.35 -20.59
C ILE A 129 -2.31 10.85 -20.61
N LEU A 130 -2.90 10.33 -19.53
CA LEU A 130 -3.33 8.94 -19.43
C LEU A 130 -4.75 8.74 -20.00
N PHE A 131 -5.72 9.56 -19.57
CA PHE A 131 -7.09 9.55 -20.10
C PHE A 131 -7.84 10.85 -19.76
N LYS A 132 -9.07 10.99 -20.28
CA LYS A 132 -9.95 12.14 -20.04
C LYS A 132 -11.35 11.69 -19.61
N GLY A 133 -12.10 12.60 -19.00
CA GLY A 133 -13.52 12.39 -18.67
C GLY A 133 -13.85 12.28 -17.19
N VAL A 134 -12.89 12.61 -16.31
CA VAL A 134 -13.16 12.68 -14.86
C VAL A 134 -14.04 13.89 -14.55
N SER A 135 -15.12 13.68 -13.80
CA SER A 135 -16.00 14.77 -13.37
C SER A 135 -15.44 15.49 -12.14
N VAL A 136 -14.92 16.70 -12.32
CA VAL A 136 -14.32 17.53 -11.26
C VAL A 136 -15.32 18.40 -10.48
N LYS A 137 -16.63 18.16 -10.63
CA LYS A 137 -17.70 18.94 -9.97
C LYS A 137 -17.95 18.53 -8.51
N SER A 138 -17.23 17.51 -8.03
CA SER A 138 -17.41 16.92 -6.71
C SER A 138 -16.06 16.45 -6.20
N PRO A 139 -15.90 16.25 -4.88
CA PRO A 139 -14.67 15.71 -4.33
C PRO A 139 -14.27 14.39 -5.02
N LEU A 140 -12.98 14.22 -5.24
CA LEU A 140 -12.42 13.07 -5.95
C LEU A 140 -11.61 12.22 -4.98
N TRP A 141 -11.71 10.90 -5.08
CA TRP A 141 -10.83 9.97 -4.39
C TRP A 141 -9.98 9.24 -5.42
N ALA A 142 -8.71 9.01 -5.09
CA ALA A 142 -7.86 8.17 -5.91
C ALA A 142 -8.38 6.73 -5.88
N VAL A 143 -8.27 6.04 -7.00
CA VAL A 143 -8.56 4.61 -7.13
C VAL A 143 -7.30 3.95 -7.66
N VAL A 144 -6.89 2.86 -7.02
CA VAL A 144 -5.78 2.01 -7.46
C VAL A 144 -6.28 0.57 -7.50
N ASP A 145 -6.01 -0.14 -8.59
CA ASP A 145 -6.31 -1.57 -8.71
C ASP A 145 -5.00 -2.34 -8.85
N VAL A 146 -4.55 -2.95 -7.75
CA VAL A 146 -3.31 -3.70 -7.65
C VAL A 146 -3.48 -5.06 -8.34
N TYR A 147 -3.43 -5.00 -9.66
CA TYR A 147 -3.72 -6.10 -10.57
C TYR A 147 -2.48 -6.57 -11.33
N GLY A 148 -2.49 -7.84 -11.73
CA GLY A 148 -1.59 -8.37 -12.75
C GLY A 148 -0.17 -8.51 -12.22
N ARG A 149 0.81 -8.01 -12.97
CA ARG A 149 2.23 -8.09 -12.57
C ARG A 149 2.49 -7.38 -11.25
N THR A 150 1.88 -6.22 -11.02
CA THR A 150 2.14 -5.45 -9.81
C THR A 150 1.56 -6.17 -8.60
N LYS A 151 2.41 -6.61 -7.67
CA LYS A 151 2.02 -7.36 -6.47
C LYS A 151 1.93 -6.48 -5.24
N GLU A 152 2.76 -5.44 -5.17
CA GLU A 152 2.80 -4.55 -4.02
C GLU A 152 3.12 -3.11 -4.41
N VAL A 153 2.38 -2.16 -3.84
CA VAL A 153 2.56 -0.72 -4.05
C VAL A 153 2.51 0.03 -2.71
N GLN A 154 3.26 1.12 -2.63
CA GLN A 154 3.27 2.03 -1.49
C GLN A 154 2.84 3.42 -1.94
N LEU A 155 1.84 4.00 -1.27
CA LEU A 155 1.47 5.40 -1.42
C LEU A 155 2.50 6.28 -0.72
N LEU A 156 3.12 7.18 -1.49
CA LEU A 156 4.06 8.18 -1.00
C LEU A 156 3.31 9.48 -0.75
N ASP A 157 3.16 9.86 0.51
CA ASP A 157 2.52 11.12 0.88
C ASP A 157 3.49 12.29 0.73
N SER A 158 3.06 13.36 0.07
CA SER A 158 3.86 14.59 -0.05
C SER A 158 3.86 15.44 1.24
N THR A 159 3.05 15.09 2.24
CA THR A 159 2.94 15.82 3.52
C THR A 159 3.47 15.05 4.74
N CYS A 160 4.05 13.87 4.57
CA CYS A 160 4.73 13.09 5.62
C CYS A 160 6.21 13.45 5.76
N SER A 161 6.56 14.73 5.74
CA SER A 161 7.83 15.23 6.28
C SER A 161 7.61 15.72 7.71
N GLY A 162 7.42 14.78 8.63
CA GLY A 162 7.17 15.11 10.03
C GLY A 162 6.69 13.98 10.92
N PHE A 163 7.48 12.93 11.08
CA PHE A 163 7.55 12.24 12.37
C PHE A 163 9.02 12.24 12.79
N GLN A 164 9.35 13.16 13.70
CA GLN A 164 10.64 13.19 14.37
C GLN A 164 10.83 11.88 15.15
N GLU A 165 12.03 11.32 15.02
CA GLU A 165 12.59 10.31 15.90
C GLU A 165 12.28 10.66 17.36
N ARG A 166 11.64 9.73 18.06
CA ARG A 166 11.73 9.67 19.52
C ARG A 166 12.03 8.22 19.85
N GLU A 167 13.28 7.98 20.23
CA GLU A 167 13.76 6.72 20.79
C GLU A 167 12.90 6.36 22.00
N GLU A 168 12.10 5.29 21.89
CA GLU A 168 11.62 4.54 23.04
C GLU A 168 12.18 3.12 22.90
N GLU A 169 13.05 2.79 23.84
CA GLU A 169 13.68 1.48 24.04
C GLU A 169 12.59 0.43 24.30
N SER A 170 12.19 -0.34 23.28
CA SER A 170 11.20 -1.40 23.42
C SER A 170 11.87 -2.78 23.41
N THR A 171 11.86 -3.45 24.56
CA THR A 171 12.04 -4.90 24.64
C THR A 171 10.92 -5.57 23.83
N VAL A 172 11.27 -6.37 22.82
CA VAL A 172 10.30 -7.22 22.09
C VAL A 172 9.55 -8.12 23.08
N GLU A 173 8.23 -7.99 23.15
CA GLU A 173 7.40 -8.84 24.03
C GLU A 173 7.09 -10.19 23.37
N ASP A 174 7.24 -11.29 24.11
CA ASP A 174 6.85 -12.62 23.66
C ASP A 174 5.32 -12.78 23.60
N CYS A 175 4.86 -13.65 22.70
CA CYS A 175 3.44 -13.96 22.60
C CYS A 175 2.90 -14.54 23.92
N MET A 176 1.90 -13.89 24.49
CA MET A 176 1.27 -14.29 25.76
C MET A 176 0.50 -15.63 25.72
N VAL A 177 0.36 -16.25 24.54
CA VAL A 177 -0.38 -17.50 24.34
C VAL A 177 0.57 -18.68 24.23
N CYS A 178 1.64 -18.56 23.44
CA CYS A 178 2.60 -19.65 23.26
C CYS A 178 3.93 -19.45 23.97
N PHE A 179 4.28 -18.22 24.35
CA PHE A 179 5.57 -17.85 24.95
C PHE A 179 6.81 -18.34 24.16
N ALA A 180 6.64 -18.58 22.86
CA ALA A 180 7.64 -19.22 22.00
C ALA A 180 7.93 -18.41 20.73
N SER A 181 7.20 -17.33 20.50
CA SER A 181 7.35 -16.49 19.32
C SER A 181 6.98 -15.07 19.69
N GLU A 182 7.64 -14.10 19.07
CA GLU A 182 7.43 -12.69 19.33
C GLU A 182 5.99 -12.26 19.04
N ALA A 183 5.46 -11.40 19.90
CA ALA A 183 4.20 -10.72 19.69
C ALA A 183 4.32 -9.85 18.44
N SER A 184 3.63 -10.27 17.39
CA SER A 184 3.78 -9.72 16.03
C SER A 184 2.43 -9.44 15.41
N THR A 185 1.35 -9.40 16.18
CA THR A 185 0.00 -9.13 15.67
C THR A 185 -0.88 -8.37 16.63
N MET A 186 -1.85 -7.66 16.03
CA MET A 186 -2.88 -6.87 16.68
C MET A 186 -4.27 -7.37 16.26
N MET A 187 -5.19 -7.39 17.21
CA MET A 187 -6.59 -7.79 17.02
C MET A 187 -7.48 -6.58 16.69
N PHE A 188 -8.11 -6.53 15.52
CA PHE A 188 -9.02 -5.44 15.14
C PHE A 188 -10.49 -5.83 15.39
N PRO A 189 -11.36 -4.93 15.93
CA PRO A 189 -11.17 -3.49 16.14
C PRO A 189 -10.65 -3.09 17.53
N CYS A 190 -10.35 -4.04 18.42
CA CYS A 190 -10.00 -3.74 19.81
C CYS A 190 -8.55 -3.26 20.02
N HIS A 191 -7.70 -3.37 19.00
CA HIS A 191 -6.27 -3.03 18.96
C HIS A 191 -5.37 -3.73 20.01
N HIS A 192 -5.87 -4.77 20.68
CA HIS A 192 -5.05 -5.54 21.61
C HIS A 192 -3.95 -6.32 20.89
N THR A 193 -2.72 -6.20 21.40
CA THR A 193 -1.48 -6.84 20.92
C THR A 193 -1.06 -7.95 21.89
N GLY A 194 0.17 -8.47 21.78
CA GLY A 194 0.69 -9.56 22.65
C GLY A 194 0.57 -10.96 22.03
N PHE A 195 0.25 -11.07 20.75
CA PHE A 195 0.02 -12.35 20.08
C PHE A 195 0.94 -12.51 18.87
N CYS A 196 1.51 -13.70 18.67
CA CYS A 196 2.21 -14.03 17.43
C CYS A 196 1.21 -14.37 16.32
N SER A 197 1.67 -14.31 15.07
CA SER A 197 0.84 -14.58 13.89
C SER A 197 0.12 -15.93 13.92
N SER A 198 0.81 -16.98 14.37
CA SER A 198 0.26 -18.34 14.42
C SER A 198 -0.85 -18.47 15.47
N CYS A 199 -0.63 -17.93 16.67
CA CYS A 199 -1.62 -17.92 17.75
C CYS A 199 -2.85 -17.08 17.36
N SER A 200 -2.64 -15.90 16.78
CA SER A 200 -3.73 -15.03 16.37
C SER A 200 -4.62 -15.67 15.32
N LEU A 201 -4.03 -16.25 14.27
CA LEU A 201 -4.79 -16.96 13.24
C LEU A 201 -5.60 -18.12 13.81
N LYS A 202 -5.04 -18.85 14.80
CA LYS A 202 -5.75 -19.95 15.47
C LYS A 202 -6.93 -19.45 16.32
N ILE A 203 -6.75 -18.34 17.03
CA ILE A 203 -7.82 -17.68 17.81
C ILE A 203 -8.93 -17.21 16.87
N PHE A 204 -8.58 -16.55 15.77
CA PHE A 204 -9.54 -16.04 14.80
C PHE A 204 -10.37 -17.15 14.15
N LYS A 205 -9.75 -18.30 13.85
CA LYS A 205 -10.44 -19.48 13.28
C LYS A 205 -11.30 -20.24 14.29
N THR A 206 -10.98 -20.19 15.58
CA THR A 206 -11.71 -20.95 16.61
C THR A 206 -12.76 -20.11 17.33
N SER A 207 -12.35 -19.11 18.10
CA SER A 207 -13.26 -18.27 18.88
C SER A 207 -13.70 -17.02 18.13
N GLY A 208 -12.86 -16.51 17.21
CA GLY A 208 -13.08 -15.22 16.54
C GLY A 208 -13.17 -14.03 17.51
N ARG A 209 -12.65 -14.17 18.73
CA ARG A 209 -12.76 -13.18 19.81
C ARG A 209 -11.42 -12.92 20.47
N CYS A 210 -11.15 -11.66 20.80
CA CYS A 210 -9.91 -11.23 21.44
C CYS A 210 -9.79 -11.89 22.83
N PRO A 211 -8.66 -12.53 23.18
CA PRO A 211 -8.46 -13.14 24.49
C PRO A 211 -8.49 -12.13 25.65
N LEU A 212 -8.11 -10.87 25.39
CA LEU A 212 -8.01 -9.83 26.42
C LEU A 212 -9.36 -9.16 26.73
N CYS A 213 -10.11 -8.76 25.69
CA CYS A 213 -11.37 -8.02 25.88
C CYS A 213 -12.63 -8.74 25.41
N ARG A 214 -12.52 -9.93 24.81
CA ARG A 214 -13.62 -10.75 24.27
C ARG A 214 -14.41 -10.12 23.11
N GLU A 215 -13.96 -8.98 22.61
CA GLU A 215 -14.51 -8.34 21.42
C GLU A 215 -14.34 -9.22 20.19
N LYS A 216 -15.32 -9.17 19.26
CA LYS A 216 -15.27 -9.96 18.03
C LYS A 216 -14.17 -9.41 17.13
N VAL A 217 -13.18 -10.26 16.85
CA VAL A 217 -12.08 -9.92 15.95
C VAL A 217 -12.60 -10.04 14.52
N THR A 218 -12.46 -8.97 13.74
CA THR A 218 -12.85 -8.95 12.33
C THR A 218 -11.65 -9.03 11.41
N LYS A 219 -10.47 -8.61 11.88
CA LYS A 219 -9.20 -8.66 11.14
C LYS A 219 -8.03 -8.84 12.10
N ILE A 220 -6.96 -9.48 11.65
CA ILE A 220 -5.66 -9.55 12.34
C ILE A 220 -4.68 -8.71 11.53
N LEU A 221 -3.97 -7.81 12.20
CA LEU A 221 -2.92 -6.98 11.61
C LEU A 221 -1.57 -7.48 12.13
N ARG A 222 -0.51 -7.45 11.31
CA ARG A 222 0.84 -7.86 11.71
C ARG A 222 1.66 -6.63 12.11
N ILE A 223 2.20 -6.67 13.32
CA ILE A 223 3.11 -5.68 13.87
C ILE A 223 4.51 -6.07 13.40
N SER A 224 5.15 -5.19 12.64
CA SER A 224 6.51 -5.42 12.12
C SER A 224 7.42 -4.39 12.78
N LEU A 225 8.19 -4.80 13.79
CA LEU A 225 9.38 -4.07 14.19
C LEU A 225 10.41 -4.33 13.08
N LEU A 226 10.63 -3.33 12.22
CA LEU A 226 11.75 -3.38 11.27
C LEU A 226 13.04 -3.25 12.08
N ALA A 227 13.58 -4.38 12.51
CA ALA A 227 14.95 -4.49 12.97
C ALA A 227 15.87 -4.35 11.74
N GLU A 228 16.47 -3.17 11.57
CA GLU A 228 17.57 -3.00 10.62
C GLU A 228 18.84 -3.59 11.26
N ASN A 229 19.20 -4.80 10.85
CA ASN A 229 20.55 -5.32 10.95
C ASN A 229 21.11 -5.48 9.53
N GLU A 230 22.42 -5.26 9.42
CA GLU A 230 23.29 -5.36 8.22
C GLU A 230 23.14 -4.17 7.24
N GLY A 231 24.11 -3.30 6.97
CA GLY A 231 25.55 -3.26 7.25
C GLY A 231 26.26 -2.44 6.16
N LEU A 232 27.60 -2.41 6.24
CA LEU A 232 28.57 -2.17 5.14
C LEU A 232 29.18 -0.75 4.99
N PRO A 233 30.29 -0.61 4.24
CA PRO A 233 31.62 -0.36 4.80
C PRO A 233 32.23 0.95 4.26
N SER A 234 33.02 1.66 5.05
CA SER A 234 33.73 2.84 4.56
C SER A 234 35.15 2.53 4.08
N GLU A 235 35.28 2.62 2.76
CA GLU A 235 36.24 3.47 2.05
C GLU A 235 37.74 3.11 2.05
N LEU A 236 38.14 2.84 0.81
CA LEU A 236 39.46 2.79 0.20
C LEU A 236 40.27 4.10 0.37
N GLY A 237 41.52 3.99 0.77
CA GLY A 237 42.58 4.99 0.55
C GLY A 237 43.87 4.55 1.21
N LYS A 238 45.05 4.54 0.62
CA LYS A 238 45.62 5.07 -0.63
C LYS A 238 46.90 4.23 -0.91
N PRO A 239 47.55 4.39 -2.08
CA PRO A 239 48.67 3.54 -2.52
C PRO A 239 50.01 4.06 -2.00
N GLU A 240 51.00 3.15 -1.83
CA GLU A 240 52.43 3.44 -1.97
C GLU A 240 53.28 2.16 -1.81
N GLY A 241 54.35 2.02 -2.60
CA GLY A 241 55.59 1.39 -2.12
C GLY A 241 55.93 -0.05 -2.55
N ILE A 242 56.34 -0.23 -3.81
CA ILE A 242 57.57 -0.92 -4.27
C ILE A 242 58.25 -1.94 -3.31
N HIS A 243 58.36 -3.23 -3.71
CA HIS A 243 59.61 -3.95 -4.06
C HIS A 243 59.41 -5.48 -4.16
N SER A 244 59.67 -6.00 -5.37
CA SER A 244 60.55 -7.13 -5.73
C SER A 244 60.58 -8.43 -4.92
N LEU A 245 60.42 -9.56 -5.64
CA LEU A 245 61.21 -10.82 -5.58
C LEU A 245 61.51 -11.35 -4.16
N TRP A 246 60.95 -12.46 -3.69
CA TRP A 246 61.07 -13.85 -4.16
C TRP A 246 59.89 -14.69 -3.66
#